data_AF-A0A258B6J9-F1
#
_entry.id   AF-A0A258B6J9-F1
#
_cell.length_a   1.000
_cell.length_b   1.000
_cell.length_c   1.000
_cell.angle_alpha   90.00
_cell.angle_beta   90.00
_cell.angle_gamma   90.00
#
_symmetry.space_group_name_H-M   'P 1'
#
loop_
_entity.id
_entity.type
_entity.pdbx_description
1 polymer ?
#
loop_
_entity_poly.entity_id
_entity_poly.type
_entity_poly.pdbx_seq_one_letter_code
_entity_poly.pdbx_strand_id
1 'polypeptide(L)'
;TTINEDNLFNYTRFQHSDDRAEFIKRSLAAREEAMEAETLINTGIELSPREMKNYIFITSIPWLDFTSIQHPVFKSKSADIPAVAWGKFTVLSEEKIVMPFSVQAHHGFVDGVHIHLLAKTLSEQIELEMKA
;
A
#
# COMPACT_ATOMS: atom_id res chain seq x y z
N THR A 1 -3.58 -0.87 5.19
CA THR A 1 -4.61 -1.77 5.76
C THR A 1 -4.05 -2.42 7.00
N THR A 2 -4.89 -2.76 7.95
CA THR A 2 -4.50 -3.37 9.23
C THR A 2 -5.49 -4.47 9.58
N ILE A 3 -5.02 -5.48 10.31
CA ILE A 3 -5.86 -6.56 10.86
C ILE A 3 -5.79 -6.45 12.38
N ASN A 4 -6.94 -6.47 13.04
CA ASN A 4 -7.04 -6.45 14.51
C ASN A 4 -6.97 -7.88 15.10
N GLU A 5 -7.07 -8.01 16.42
CA GLU A 5 -6.95 -9.30 17.12
C GLU A 5 -8.04 -10.32 16.71
N ASP A 6 -9.21 -9.84 16.28
CA ASP A 6 -10.32 -10.67 15.80
C ASP A 6 -10.17 -11.10 14.32
N ASN A 7 -9.01 -10.84 13.72
CA ASN A 7 -8.74 -11.03 12.29
C ASN A 7 -9.65 -10.18 11.37
N LEU A 8 -10.21 -9.08 11.89
CA LEU A 8 -11.02 -8.16 11.09
C LEU A 8 -10.13 -7.15 10.38
N PHE A 9 -10.47 -6.92 9.12
CA PHE A 9 -9.82 -5.93 8.28
C PHE A 9 -10.26 -4.52 8.63
N ASN A 10 -9.30 -3.59 8.67
CA ASN A 10 -9.57 -2.17 8.80
C ASN A 10 -8.68 -1.29 7.91
N TYR A 11 -9.19 -0.10 7.55
CA TYR A 11 -8.38 0.88 6.84
C TYR A 11 -7.59 1.74 7.81
N THR A 12 -6.35 1.99 7.44
CA THR A 12 -5.49 2.99 8.07
C THR A 12 -5.29 4.14 7.10
N ARG A 13 -5.54 5.36 7.55
CA ARG A 13 -5.37 6.57 6.75
C ARG A 13 -4.56 7.58 7.54
N PHE A 14 -3.47 8.06 6.96
CA PHE A 14 -2.62 9.08 7.56
C PHE A 14 -2.02 9.97 6.48
N GLN A 15 -1.55 11.15 6.88
CA GLN A 15 -0.96 12.12 5.96
C GLN A 15 0.53 11.85 5.74
N HIS A 16 0.96 11.96 4.49
CA HIS A 16 2.37 11.87 4.12
C HIS A 16 3.22 12.93 4.83
N SER A 17 4.50 12.62 5.02
CA SER A 17 5.53 13.51 5.53
C SER A 17 6.85 13.13 4.86
N ASP A 18 7.62 14.11 4.39
CA ASP A 18 8.99 13.87 3.88
C ASP A 18 9.94 13.50 5.03
N ASP A 19 9.63 13.88 6.27
CA ASP A 19 10.34 13.41 7.45
C ASP A 19 9.91 11.97 7.80
N ARG A 20 10.87 11.04 7.74
CA ARG A 20 10.65 9.60 7.96
C ARG A 20 10.14 9.29 9.36
N ALA A 21 10.65 9.95 10.40
CA ALA A 21 10.25 9.67 11.77
C ALA A 21 8.79 10.08 12.00
N GLU A 22 8.40 11.24 11.48
CA GLU A 22 7.03 11.74 11.51
C GLU A 22 6.09 10.88 10.64
N PHE A 23 6.54 10.43 9.46
CA PHE A 23 5.79 9.49 8.63
C PHE A 23 5.47 8.19 9.37
N ILE A 24 6.49 7.57 9.99
CA ILE A 24 6.34 6.34 10.77
C ILE A 24 5.43 6.58 11.98
N LYS A 25 5.65 7.67 12.73
CA LYS A 25 4.83 8.03 13.88
C LYS A 25 3.35 8.15 13.52
N ARG A 26 3.02 8.85 12.42
CA ARG A 26 1.64 8.98 11.93
C ARG A 26 1.05 7.65 11.49
N SER A 27 1.84 6.82 10.80
CA SER A 27 1.42 5.49 10.37
C SER A 27 1.08 4.58 11.56
N LEU A 28 1.93 4.58 12.59
CA LEU A 28 1.70 3.82 13.82
C LEU A 28 0.48 4.33 14.58
N ALA A 29 0.32 5.65 14.73
CA ALA A 29 -0.86 6.20 15.40
C ALA A 29 -2.17 5.80 14.70
N ALA A 30 -2.21 5.88 13.36
CA ALA A 30 -3.37 5.44 12.59
C ALA A 30 -3.61 3.92 12.67
N ARG A 31 -2.54 3.13 12.82
CA ARG A 31 -2.65 1.68 13.05
C ARG A 31 -3.32 1.37 14.38
N GLU A 32 -2.88 2.00 15.47
CA GLU A 32 -3.45 1.79 16.80
C GLU A 32 -4.95 2.13 16.80
N GLU A 33 -5.33 3.29 16.24
CA GLU A 33 -6.75 3.67 16.10
C GLU A 33 -7.56 2.61 15.33
N ALA A 34 -7.02 2.08 14.24
CA ALA A 34 -7.69 1.06 13.43
C ALA A 34 -7.77 -0.32 14.08
N MET A 35 -6.85 -0.65 15.00
CA MET A 35 -6.87 -1.91 15.76
C MET A 35 -7.93 -1.87 16.88
N GLU A 36 -8.12 -0.72 17.52
CA GLU A 36 -9.09 -0.52 18.61
C GLU A 36 -10.53 -0.28 18.13
N ALA A 37 -10.73 -0.02 16.84
CA ALA A 37 -12.06 0.28 16.32
C ALA A 37 -12.97 -0.95 16.24
N GLU A 38 -14.12 -0.88 16.92
CA GLU A 38 -15.18 -1.90 16.88
C GLU A 38 -15.91 -1.98 15.53
N THR A 39 -15.73 -0.98 14.67
CA THR A 39 -16.33 -0.90 13.33
C THR A 39 -15.30 -0.53 12.28
N LEU A 40 -15.63 -0.82 11.02
CA LEU A 40 -14.76 -0.47 9.89
C LEU A 40 -14.57 1.05 9.83
N ILE A 41 -13.32 1.50 10.04
CA ILE A 41 -12.90 2.87 9.79
C ILE A 41 -12.89 3.05 8.27
N ASN A 42 -13.97 3.60 7.73
CA ASN A 42 -14.02 4.05 6.34
C ASN A 42 -14.08 5.58 6.29
N THR A 43 -13.02 6.20 6.79
CA THR A 43 -12.90 7.67 6.83
C THR A 43 -12.89 8.31 5.44
N GLY A 44 -12.75 7.52 4.37
CA GLY A 44 -12.89 7.98 2.99
C GLY A 44 -14.30 8.48 2.65
N ILE A 45 -15.34 8.06 3.39
CA ILE A 45 -16.74 8.50 3.18
C ILE A 45 -16.90 10.02 3.37
N GLU A 46 -16.09 10.63 4.23
CA GLU A 46 -16.16 12.06 4.52
C GLU A 46 -15.46 12.93 3.47
N LEU A 47 -14.66 12.33 2.58
CA LEU A 47 -13.91 13.03 1.57
C LEU A 47 -14.77 13.30 0.32
N SER A 48 -14.61 14.49 -0.25
CA SER A 48 -15.13 14.75 -1.58
C SER A 48 -14.45 13.84 -2.62
N PRO A 49 -15.09 13.61 -3.79
CA PRO A 49 -14.47 12.85 -4.87
C PRO A 49 -13.11 13.39 -5.31
N ARG A 50 -12.85 14.69 -5.16
CA ARG A 50 -11.57 15.32 -5.50
C ARG A 50 -10.50 15.03 -4.43
N GLU A 51 -10.84 15.15 -3.16
CA GLU A 51 -9.90 14.88 -2.06
C GLU A 51 -9.43 13.44 -2.05
N MET A 52 -10.31 12.49 -2.39
CA MET A 52 -9.92 11.08 -2.54
C MET A 52 -8.81 10.85 -3.57
N LYS A 53 -8.69 11.70 -4.60
CA LYS A 53 -7.64 11.56 -5.64
C LYS A 53 -6.23 11.89 -5.15
N ASN A 54 -6.09 12.46 -3.95
CA ASN A 54 -4.79 12.74 -3.34
C ASN A 54 -4.20 11.53 -2.59
N TYR A 55 -4.90 10.39 -2.61
CA TYR A 55 -4.49 9.18 -1.91
C TYR A 55 -3.94 8.13 -2.87
N ILE A 56 -3.22 7.18 -2.30
CA ILE A 56 -2.86 5.90 -2.92
C ILE A 56 -3.37 4.78 -2.02
N PHE A 57 -3.91 3.72 -2.60
CA PHE A 57 -4.32 2.56 -1.81
C PHE A 57 -3.16 1.60 -1.67
N ILE A 58 -2.91 1.16 -0.44
CA ILE A 58 -1.83 0.24 -0.12
C ILE A 58 -2.35 -0.89 0.75
N THR A 59 -2.03 -2.12 0.35
CA THR A 59 -2.30 -3.32 1.16
C THR A 59 -1.05 -4.20 1.28
N SER A 60 -0.89 -4.80 2.46
CA SER A 60 0.17 -5.75 2.77
C SER A 60 -0.46 -7.10 3.09
N ILE A 61 -0.03 -8.17 2.41
CA ILE A 61 -0.49 -9.53 2.65
C ILE A 61 0.73 -10.40 3.02
N PRO A 62 1.34 -10.16 4.19
CA PRO A 62 2.69 -10.66 4.51
C PRO A 62 2.75 -12.18 4.70
N TRP A 63 1.60 -12.86 4.78
CA TRP A 63 1.50 -14.32 4.87
C TRP A 63 1.36 -15.01 3.51
N LEU A 64 1.12 -14.27 2.42
CA LEU A 64 0.82 -14.84 1.11
C LEU A 64 1.94 -14.56 0.09
N ASP A 65 2.51 -15.63 -0.47
CA ASP A 65 3.42 -15.57 -1.61
C ASP A 65 2.61 -15.70 -2.92
N PHE A 66 2.05 -14.57 -3.39
CA PHE A 66 1.18 -14.56 -4.58
C PHE A 66 1.96 -14.34 -5.88
N THR A 67 1.44 -14.88 -6.98
CA THR A 67 1.95 -14.58 -8.34
C THR A 67 1.12 -13.51 -9.05
N SER A 68 -0.13 -13.31 -8.63
CA SER A 68 -1.03 -12.28 -9.17
C SER A 68 -2.11 -11.91 -8.15
N ILE A 69 -2.51 -10.65 -8.16
CA ILE A 69 -3.65 -10.12 -7.43
C ILE A 69 -4.32 -9.02 -8.26
N GLN A 70 -5.65 -9.01 -8.27
CA GLN A 70 -6.46 -7.98 -8.89
C GLN A 70 -7.47 -7.46 -7.88
N HIS A 71 -7.52 -6.14 -7.69
CA HIS A 71 -8.52 -5.51 -6.82
C HIS A 71 -9.84 -5.35 -7.59
N PRO A 72 -10.99 -5.68 -6.97
CA PRO A 72 -12.28 -5.55 -7.62
C PRO A 72 -12.55 -4.08 -7.97
N VAL A 73 -13.00 -3.85 -9.20
CA VAL A 73 -13.37 -2.53 -9.70
C VAL A 73 -14.87 -2.50 -9.95
N PHE A 74 -15.60 -1.74 -9.13
CA PHE A 74 -17.05 -1.61 -9.29
C PHE A 74 -17.41 -0.74 -10.51
N LYS A 75 -16.68 0.35 -10.73
CA LYS A 75 -16.89 1.29 -11.84
C LYS A 75 -15.55 1.66 -12.47
N SER A 76 -15.31 1.16 -13.68
CA SER A 76 -14.04 1.36 -14.40
C SER A 76 -13.68 2.84 -14.61
N LYS A 77 -14.68 3.68 -14.92
CA LYS A 77 -14.49 5.13 -15.12
C LYS A 77 -14.01 5.89 -13.88
N SER A 78 -14.11 5.30 -12.69
CA SER A 78 -13.68 5.91 -11.43
C SER A 78 -12.51 5.17 -10.78
N ALA A 79 -11.92 4.18 -11.47
CA ALA A 79 -10.78 3.42 -10.99
C ALA A 79 -9.46 4.09 -11.42
N ASP A 80 -9.25 5.31 -10.95
CA ASP A 80 -8.16 6.21 -11.31
C ASP A 80 -7.18 6.48 -10.14
N ILE A 81 -7.44 5.92 -8.96
CA ILE A 81 -6.53 5.92 -7.82
C ILE A 81 -5.69 4.63 -7.87
N PRO A 82 -4.34 4.72 -7.92
CA PRO A 82 -3.49 3.53 -7.91
C PRO A 82 -3.68 2.69 -6.65
N ALA A 83 -3.65 1.37 -6.82
CA ALA A 83 -3.63 0.40 -5.74
C ALA A 83 -2.33 -0.42 -5.80
N VAL A 84 -1.62 -0.47 -4.68
CA VAL A 84 -0.36 -1.19 -4.52
C VAL A 84 -0.56 -2.32 -3.52
N ALA A 85 -0.05 -3.51 -3.85
CA ALA A 85 -0.04 -4.66 -2.97
C ALA A 85 1.34 -5.31 -2.94
N TRP A 86 1.76 -5.78 -1.78
CA TRP A 86 2.89 -6.70 -1.66
C TRP A 86 2.58 -7.89 -0.77
N GLY A 87 3.32 -8.96 -1.00
CA GLY A 87 3.14 -10.26 -0.34
C GLY A 87 4.23 -10.58 0.66
N LYS A 88 4.28 -11.87 1.01
CA LYS A 88 5.36 -12.48 1.79
C LYS A 88 6.69 -12.36 1.04
N PHE A 89 7.75 -11.91 1.72
CA PHE A 89 9.09 -11.97 1.15
C PHE A 89 9.71 -13.37 1.31
N THR A 90 10.61 -13.71 0.39
CA THR A 90 11.39 -14.95 0.38
C THR A 90 12.87 -14.59 0.24
N VAL A 91 13.68 -15.13 1.15
CA VAL A 91 15.14 -15.00 1.10
C VAL A 91 15.68 -16.09 0.17
N LEU A 92 16.28 -15.69 -0.96
CA LEU A 92 16.89 -16.61 -1.92
C LEU A 92 18.39 -16.81 -1.64
N SER A 93 19.05 -15.80 -1.07
CA SER A 93 20.43 -15.83 -0.58
C SER A 93 20.67 -14.68 0.39
N GLU A 94 21.87 -14.59 1.00
CA GLU A 94 22.26 -13.48 1.89
C GLU A 94 22.10 -12.10 1.24
N GLU A 95 22.28 -12.00 -0.08
CA GLU A 95 22.21 -10.75 -0.84
C GLU A 95 20.91 -10.59 -1.63
N LYS A 96 19.98 -11.57 -1.58
CA LYS A 96 18.80 -11.56 -2.43
C LYS A 96 17.54 -11.92 -1.68
N ILE A 97 16.70 -10.91 -1.48
CA ILE A 97 15.32 -11.04 -1.03
C ILE A 97 14.41 -10.72 -2.20
N VAL A 98 13.36 -11.52 -2.38
CA VAL A 98 12.30 -11.26 -3.37
C VAL A 98 10.97 -11.18 -2.66
N MET A 99 10.03 -10.41 -3.19
CA MET A 99 8.66 -10.39 -2.70
C MET A 99 7.69 -10.16 -3.86
N PRO A 100 6.47 -10.73 -3.80
CA PRO A 100 5.39 -10.34 -4.70
C PRO A 100 5.09 -8.85 -4.57
N PHE A 101 4.96 -8.18 -5.71
CA PHE A 101 4.60 -6.77 -5.79
C PHE A 101 3.65 -6.58 -6.97
N SER A 102 2.53 -5.91 -6.73
CA SER A 102 1.50 -5.62 -7.72
C SER A 102 1.12 -4.16 -7.67
N VAL A 103 0.95 -3.57 -8.86
CA VAL A 103 0.43 -2.22 -9.05
C VAL A 103 -0.73 -2.30 -10.02
N GLN A 104 -1.91 -1.90 -9.54
CA GLN A 104 -3.09 -1.70 -10.38
C GLN A 104 -3.28 -0.20 -10.60
N ALA A 105 -3.21 0.24 -11.85
CA ALA A 105 -3.33 1.64 -12.24
C ALA A 105 -4.14 1.80 -13.53
N HIS A 106 -4.69 2.99 -13.75
CA HIS A 106 -5.45 3.31 -14.95
C HIS A 106 -4.51 3.67 -16.10
N HIS A 107 -4.58 2.93 -17.21
CA HIS A 107 -3.66 3.09 -18.35
C HIS A 107 -3.72 4.48 -19.01
N GLY A 108 -4.85 5.19 -18.90
CA GLY A 108 -4.95 6.58 -19.36
C GLY A 108 -4.03 7.57 -18.64
N PHE A 109 -3.42 7.17 -17.51
CA PHE A 109 -2.45 7.98 -16.75
C PHE A 109 -1.09 7.29 -16.58
N VAL A 110 -1.04 5.96 -16.69
CA VAL A 110 0.14 5.16 -16.33
C VAL A 110 0.40 4.09 -17.39
N ASP A 111 1.47 4.28 -18.15
CA ASP A 111 2.03 3.25 -19.04
C ASP A 111 3.04 2.33 -18.34
N GLY A 112 3.39 1.22 -18.99
CA GLY A 112 4.32 0.22 -18.46
C GLY A 112 5.71 0.75 -18.09
N VAL A 113 6.20 1.81 -18.75
CA VAL A 113 7.48 2.45 -18.39
C VAL A 113 7.44 3.06 -16.99
N HIS A 114 6.32 3.64 -16.57
CA HIS A 114 6.18 4.23 -15.24
C HIS A 114 6.18 3.15 -14.15
N ILE A 115 5.54 2.00 -14.43
CA ILE A 115 5.56 0.83 -13.52
C ILE A 115 6.99 0.29 -13.38
N HIS A 116 7.73 0.18 -14.49
CA HIS A 116 9.13 -0.24 -14.46
C HIS A 116 9.99 0.72 -13.62
N LEU A 117 9.86 2.03 -13.82
CA LEU A 117 10.61 3.04 -13.06
C LEU A 117 10.28 3.01 -11.58
N LEU A 118 8.99 2.84 -11.21
CA LEU A 118 8.57 2.68 -9.83
C LEU A 118 9.22 1.44 -9.19
N ALA A 119 9.13 0.28 -9.83
CA ALA A 119 9.68 -0.97 -9.31
C ALA A 119 11.21 -0.88 -9.14
N LYS A 120 11.90 -0.30 -10.11
CA LYS A 120 13.35 -0.06 -10.04
C LYS A 120 13.72 0.84 -8.86
N THR A 121 13.08 2.01 -8.77
CA THR A 121 13.35 2.99 -7.71
C THR A 121 13.06 2.40 -6.33
N LEU A 122 11.97 1.65 -6.19
CA LEU A 122 11.61 1.01 -4.93
C LEU A 122 12.65 -0.04 -4.50
N SER A 123 13.13 -0.86 -5.45
CA SER A 123 14.20 -1.83 -5.17
C SER A 123 15.47 -1.13 -4.67
N GLU A 124 15.90 -0.08 -5.38
CA GLU A 124 17.09 0.70 -5.00
C GLU A 124 16.95 1.34 -3.62
N GLN A 125 15.78 1.91 -3.28
CA GLN A 125 15.54 2.50 -1.96
C GLN A 125 15.51 1.46 -0.84
N ILE A 126 14.90 0.30 -1.07
CA ILE A 126 14.90 -0.80 -0.08
C ILE A 126 16.32 -1.30 0.17
N GLU A 127 17.12 -1.47 -0.88
CA GLU A 127 18.52 -1.88 -0.75
C GLU A 127 19.36 -0.86 0.02
N LEU A 128 19.09 0.44 -0.14
CA LEU A 128 19.75 1.49 0.65
C LEU A 128 19.35 1.41 2.13
N GLU A 129 18.05 1.27 2.43
CA GLU A 129 17.56 1.14 3.81
C GLU A 129 18.04 -0.15 4.50
N MET A 130 18.23 -1.24 3.77
CA MET A 130 18.76 -2.50 4.33
C MET A 130 20.25 -2.41 4.70
N LYS A 131 20.99 -1.44 4.15
CA LYS A 131 22.42 -1.23 4.41
C LYS A 131 22.69 -0.14 5.45
N ALA A 132 21.69 0.68 5.78
CA ALA A 132 21.75 1.77 6.74
C ALA A 132 21.61 1.27 8.19
#